data_AF-A0A3D3UHH2-F1
#
_entry.id   AF-A0A3D3UHH2-F1
#
_cell.length_a   1.000
_cell.length_b   1.000
_cell.length_c   1.000
_cell.angle_alpha   90.00
_cell.angle_beta   90.00
_cell.angle_gamma   90.00
#
_symmetry.space_group_name_H-M   'P 1'
#
loop_
_entity.id
_entity.type
_entity.pdbx_description
1 polymer ?
#
loop_
_entity_poly.entity_id
_entity_poly.type
_entity_poly.pdbx_seq_one_letter_code
_entity_poly.pdbx_strand_id
1 'polypeptide(L)'
;ARAGEAGRGFAILASEVKNLAGQTAEATADIAQLVAEIQNGSAGAVSAIGNIREIARENGDFAQQISEQVEHQMATVQAVAQSIGQLGEGNQAISQALQHVLAEADETDGSALQLAQAVDALLEQSSVVRSELDAFFVQLKAA
;
A
#
# COMPACT_ATOMS: atom_id res chain seq x y z
N ALA A 1 2.42 6.97 -94.72
CA ALA A 1 3.25 7.58 -95.78
C ALA A 1 2.84 7.23 -97.23
N ARG A 2 1.59 6.78 -97.49
CA ARG A 2 1.17 6.32 -98.85
C ARG A 2 -0.03 7.09 -99.47
N ALA A 3 -0.44 8.25 -98.92
CA ALA A 3 -1.74 8.88 -99.27
C ALA A 3 -1.70 10.35 -99.78
N GLY A 4 -0.54 10.96 -100.03
CA GLY A 4 -0.48 12.37 -100.50
C GLY A 4 -1.17 13.37 -99.56
N GLU A 5 -1.73 14.48 -100.08
CA GLU A 5 -2.43 15.52 -99.29
C GLU A 5 -3.62 14.97 -98.47
N ALA A 6 -4.32 13.95 -98.96
CA ALA A 6 -5.43 13.30 -98.24
C ALA A 6 -4.97 12.57 -96.95
N GLY A 7 -3.68 12.25 -96.84
CA GLY A 7 -3.10 11.60 -95.66
C GLY A 7 -2.69 12.53 -94.52
N ARG A 8 -2.67 13.86 -94.72
CA ARG A 8 -2.27 14.84 -93.69
C ARG A 8 -3.20 14.80 -92.48
N GLY A 9 -4.52 14.74 -92.70
CA GLY A 9 -5.51 14.65 -91.60
C GLY A 9 -5.35 13.36 -90.78
N PHE A 10 -5.08 12.24 -91.45
CA PHE A 10 -4.82 10.96 -90.78
C PHE A 10 -3.50 10.95 -89.99
N ALA A 11 -2.46 11.62 -90.51
CA ALA A 11 -1.18 11.76 -89.82
C ALA A 11 -1.31 12.65 -88.57
N ILE A 12 -2.11 13.72 -88.63
CA ILE A 12 -2.42 14.58 -87.48
C ILE A 12 -3.19 13.78 -86.42
N LEU A 13 -4.24 13.05 -86.82
CA LEU A 13 -5.00 12.16 -85.92
C LEU A 13 -4.11 11.11 -85.26
N ALA A 14 -3.21 10.47 -86.00
CA ALA A 14 -2.27 9.49 -85.44
C ALA A 14 -1.30 10.13 -84.45
N SER A 15 -0.84 11.35 -84.71
CA SER A 15 0.00 12.12 -83.78
C SER A 15 -0.77 12.48 -82.52
N GLU A 16 -2.04 12.88 -82.64
CA GLU A 16 -2.91 13.23 -81.52
C GLU A 16 -3.22 12.01 -80.64
N VAL A 17 -3.55 10.87 -81.25
CA VAL A 17 -3.75 9.60 -80.54
C VAL A 17 -2.47 9.18 -79.81
N LYS A 18 -1.30 9.33 -80.44
CA LYS A 18 -0.02 9.03 -79.80
C LYS A 18 0.27 9.95 -78.61
N ASN A 19 -0.07 11.24 -78.72
CA ASN A 19 0.09 12.21 -77.64
C ASN A 19 -0.84 11.88 -76.47
N LEU A 20 -2.11 11.61 -76.75
CA LEU A 20 -3.12 11.26 -75.75
C LEU A 20 -2.77 9.94 -75.04
N ALA A 21 -2.25 8.95 -75.78
CA ALA A 21 -1.75 7.71 -75.21
C ALA A 21 -0.54 7.96 -74.29
N GLY A 22 0.36 8.87 -74.66
CA GLY A 22 1.48 9.29 -73.83
C GLY A 22 1.03 9.95 -72.52
N GLN A 23 0.12 10.92 -72.60
CA GLN A 23 -0.48 11.56 -71.42
C GLN A 23 -1.22 10.57 -70.53
N THR A 24 -1.93 9.61 -71.13
CA THR A 24 -2.62 8.55 -70.38
C THR A 24 -1.62 7.65 -69.65
N ALA A 25 -0.50 7.30 -70.29
CA ALA A 25 0.54 6.48 -69.67
C ALA A 25 1.22 7.22 -68.49
N GLU A 26 1.50 8.51 -68.65
CA GLU A 26 2.06 9.37 -67.60
C GLU A 26 1.10 9.48 -66.40
N ALA A 27 -0.17 9.83 -66.66
CA ALA A 27 -1.19 9.90 -65.61
C ALA A 27 -1.39 8.56 -64.89
N THR A 28 -1.29 7.43 -65.60
CA THR A 28 -1.37 6.09 -64.99
C THR A 28 -0.16 5.81 -64.09
N ALA A 29 1.04 6.26 -64.49
CA ALA A 29 2.25 6.13 -63.67
C ALA A 29 2.15 6.97 -62.38
N ASP A 30 1.64 8.20 -62.48
CA ASP A 30 1.40 9.07 -61.32
C ASP A 30 0.38 8.46 -60.35
N ILE A 31 -0.72 7.90 -60.87
CA ILE A 31 -1.71 7.18 -60.05
C ILE A 31 -1.06 5.97 -59.37
N ALA A 32 -0.23 5.20 -60.07
CA ALA A 32 0.47 4.06 -59.48
C ALA A 32 1.39 4.49 -58.32
N GLN A 33 2.09 5.62 -58.46
CA GLN A 33 2.91 6.18 -57.39
C GLN A 33 2.06 6.61 -56.19
N LEU A 34 0.98 7.35 -56.42
CA LEU A 34 0.07 7.78 -55.35
C LEU A 34 -0.54 6.58 -54.60
N VAL A 35 -0.91 5.53 -55.33
CA VAL A 35 -1.42 4.29 -54.72
C VAL A 35 -0.35 3.63 -53.85
N ALA A 36 0.91 3.58 -54.31
CA ALA A 36 2.02 3.02 -53.52
C ALA A 36 2.27 3.83 -52.24
N GLU A 37 2.21 5.16 -52.30
CA GLU A 37 2.35 6.05 -51.15
C GLU A 37 1.20 5.84 -50.13
N ILE A 38 -0.04 5.76 -50.61
CA ILE A 38 -1.22 5.48 -49.77
C ILE A 38 -1.10 4.10 -49.10
N GLN A 39 -0.66 3.08 -49.85
CA GLN A 39 -0.47 1.73 -49.30
C GLN A 39 0.60 1.70 -48.21
N ASN A 40 1.73 2.38 -48.43
CA ASN A 40 2.80 2.50 -47.44
C ASN A 40 2.33 3.25 -46.18
N GLY A 41 1.61 4.37 -46.35
CA GLY A 41 1.03 5.11 -45.24
C GLY A 41 0.02 4.27 -44.44
N SER A 42 -0.82 3.48 -45.14
CA SER A 42 -1.78 2.57 -44.53
C SER A 42 -1.09 1.46 -43.75
N ALA A 43 -0.02 0.87 -44.29
CA ALA A 43 0.78 -0.13 -43.58
C ALA A 43 1.43 0.44 -42.31
N GLY A 44 1.93 1.67 -42.38
CA GLY A 44 2.44 2.40 -41.21
C GLY A 44 1.37 2.61 -40.14
N ALA A 45 0.16 3.01 -40.53
CA ALA A 45 -0.96 3.18 -39.61
C ALA A 45 -1.37 1.86 -38.93
N VAL A 46 -1.40 0.75 -39.67
CA VAL A 46 -1.69 -0.59 -39.12
C VAL A 46 -0.64 -0.98 -38.08
N SER A 47 0.64 -0.73 -38.35
CA SER A 47 1.73 -1.00 -37.41
C SER A 47 1.60 -0.16 -36.13
N ALA A 48 1.32 1.14 -36.26
CA ALA A 48 1.09 2.02 -35.11
C ALA A 48 -0.10 1.57 -34.25
N ILE A 49 -1.19 1.14 -34.87
CA ILE A 49 -2.35 0.56 -34.17
C ILE A 49 -1.97 -0.73 -33.45
N GLY A 50 -1.10 -1.56 -34.05
CA GLY A 50 -0.54 -2.75 -33.40
C GLY A 50 0.18 -2.41 -32.09
N ASN A 51 1.07 -1.43 -32.13
CA ASN A 51 1.81 -0.97 -30.94
C ASN A 51 0.87 -0.40 -29.86
N ILE A 52 -0.15 0.38 -30.27
CA ILE A 52 -1.16 0.90 -29.33
C ILE A 52 -1.93 -0.24 -28.64
N ARG A 53 -2.26 -1.32 -29.37
CA ARG A 53 -2.92 -2.49 -28.78
C ARG A 53 -2.04 -3.20 -27.76
N GLU A 54 -0.75 -3.30 -28.03
CA GLU A 54 0.21 -3.90 -27.09
C GLU A 54 0.31 -3.09 -25.80
N ILE A 55 0.48 -1.77 -25.90
CA ILE A 55 0.50 -0.87 -24.74
C ILE A 55 -0.83 -0.95 -23.95
N ALA A 56 -1.97 -1.02 -24.64
CA ALA A 56 -3.26 -1.17 -23.99
C ALA A 56 -3.39 -2.49 -23.23
N ARG A 57 -2.82 -3.58 -23.78
CA ARG A 57 -2.77 -4.89 -23.11
C ARG A 57 -1.89 -4.83 -21.86
N GLU A 58 -0.69 -4.28 -21.97
CA GLU A 58 0.22 -4.10 -20.83
C GLU A 58 -0.41 -3.27 -19.71
N ASN A 59 -1.09 -2.18 -20.06
CA ASN A 59 -1.85 -1.38 -19.10
C ASN A 59 -2.97 -2.17 -18.42
N GLY A 60 -3.63 -3.08 -19.15
CA GLY A 60 -4.61 -4.00 -18.59
C GLY A 60 -3.99 -4.95 -17.57
N ASP A 61 -2.85 -5.55 -17.91
CA ASP A 61 -2.10 -6.45 -17.03
C ASP A 61 -1.63 -5.73 -15.75
N PHE A 62 -1.16 -4.47 -15.87
CA PHE A 62 -0.79 -3.65 -14.71
C PHE A 62 -2.00 -3.29 -13.84
N ALA A 63 -3.14 -2.93 -14.43
CA ALA A 63 -4.35 -2.60 -13.69
C ALA A 63 -4.87 -3.81 -12.87
N GLN A 64 -4.75 -5.02 -13.43
CA GLN A 64 -5.07 -6.25 -12.72
C GLN A 64 -4.13 -6.45 -11.53
N GLN A 65 -2.81 -6.35 -11.73
CA GLN A 65 -1.83 -6.48 -10.64
C GLN A 65 -2.05 -5.45 -9.54
N ILE A 66 -2.35 -4.20 -9.90
CA ILE A 66 -2.66 -3.15 -8.92
C ILE A 66 -3.90 -3.53 -8.12
N SER A 67 -4.95 -4.06 -8.76
CA SER A 67 -6.17 -4.47 -8.07
C SER A 67 -5.91 -5.60 -7.07
N GLU A 68 -5.15 -6.62 -7.47
CA GLU A 68 -4.73 -7.71 -6.60
C GLU A 68 -3.91 -7.22 -5.39
N GLN A 69 -2.99 -6.27 -5.61
CA GLN A 69 -2.21 -5.67 -4.53
C GLN A 69 -3.06 -4.81 -3.59
N VAL A 70 -4.04 -4.07 -4.12
CA VAL A 70 -4.97 -3.29 -3.31
C VAL A 70 -5.82 -4.19 -2.42
N GLU A 71 -6.30 -5.33 -2.93
CA GLU A 71 -7.03 -6.32 -2.12
C GLU A 71 -6.17 -6.88 -0.99
N HIS A 72 -4.92 -7.26 -1.28
CA HIS A 72 -3.98 -7.72 -0.26
C HIS A 72 -3.66 -6.64 0.79
N GLN A 73 -3.52 -5.39 0.36
CA GLN A 73 -3.27 -4.25 1.24
C GLN A 73 -4.48 -4.00 2.15
N MET A 74 -5.71 -4.09 1.65
CA MET A 74 -6.93 -3.98 2.46
C MET A 74 -7.00 -5.06 3.55
N ALA A 75 -6.68 -6.31 3.21
CA ALA A 75 -6.60 -7.39 4.20
C ALA A 75 -5.57 -7.10 5.30
N THR A 76 -4.41 -6.56 4.92
CA THR A 76 -3.36 -6.16 5.87
C THR A 76 -3.84 -5.04 6.80
N VAL A 77 -4.51 -4.02 6.25
CA VAL A 77 -5.07 -2.91 7.05
C VAL A 77 -6.10 -3.43 8.05
N GLN A 78 -6.95 -4.37 7.66
CA GLN A 78 -7.94 -4.97 8.54
C GLN A 78 -7.29 -5.77 9.69
N ALA A 79 -6.23 -6.53 9.39
CA ALA A 79 -5.46 -7.25 10.42
C ALA A 79 -4.77 -6.29 11.42
N VAL A 80 -4.25 -5.15 10.94
CA VAL A 80 -3.68 -4.11 11.80
C VAL A 80 -4.76 -3.49 12.70
N ALA A 81 -5.94 -3.17 12.13
CA ALA A 81 -7.05 -2.62 12.91
C ALA A 81 -7.50 -3.59 14.02
N GLN A 82 -7.58 -4.89 13.72
CA GLN A 82 -7.87 -5.92 14.72
C GLN A 82 -6.79 -5.98 15.81
N SER A 83 -5.52 -5.93 15.43
CA SER A 83 -4.39 -5.94 16.38
C SER A 83 -4.42 -4.73 17.32
N ILE A 84 -4.78 -3.55 16.81
CA ILE A 84 -4.95 -2.34 17.61
C ILE A 84 -6.09 -2.51 18.63
N GLY A 85 -7.21 -3.12 18.22
CA GLY A 85 -8.31 -3.44 19.13
C GLY A 85 -7.87 -4.35 20.28
N GLN A 86 -7.16 -5.43 19.97
CA GLN A 86 -6.61 -6.36 20.97
C GLN A 86 -5.60 -5.67 21.92
N LEU A 87 -4.75 -4.79 21.41
CA LEU A 87 -3.86 -3.97 22.24
C LEU A 87 -4.63 -3.05 23.17
N GLY A 88 -5.74 -2.47 22.72
CA GLY A 88 -6.63 -1.66 23.55
C GLY A 88 -7.20 -2.45 24.73
N GLU A 89 -7.74 -3.64 24.47
CA GLU A 89 -8.23 -4.56 25.51
C GLU A 89 -7.12 -4.97 26.48
N GLY A 90 -5.93 -5.31 25.96
CA GLY A 90 -4.76 -5.64 26.78
C GLY A 90 -4.33 -4.50 27.69
N ASN A 91 -4.33 -3.27 27.20
CA ASN A 91 -3.97 -2.09 27.99
C ASN A 91 -5.00 -1.80 29.09
N GLN A 92 -6.29 -2.06 28.83
CA GLN A 92 -7.33 -1.98 29.86
C GLN A 92 -7.13 -3.03 30.96
N ALA A 93 -6.80 -4.27 30.59
CA ALA A 93 -6.50 -5.34 31.53
C ALA A 93 -5.27 -5.00 32.40
N ILE A 94 -4.20 -4.47 31.80
CA ILE A 94 -3.01 -3.98 32.53
C ILE A 94 -3.40 -2.87 33.50
N SER A 95 -4.22 -1.91 33.07
CA SER A 95 -4.66 -0.81 33.94
C SER A 95 -5.44 -1.31 35.16
N GLN A 96 -6.29 -2.33 34.98
CA GLN A 96 -7.02 -2.96 36.09
C GLN A 96 -6.07 -3.73 37.03
N ALA A 97 -5.11 -4.48 36.48
CA ALA A 97 -4.11 -5.18 37.27
C ALA A 97 -3.27 -4.21 38.11
N LEU A 98 -2.89 -3.05 37.56
CA LEU A 98 -2.17 -2.01 38.30
C LEU A 98 -3.00 -1.42 39.44
N GLN A 99 -4.30 -1.22 39.25
CA GLN A 99 -5.18 -0.77 40.35
C GLN A 99 -5.24 -1.80 41.48
N HIS A 100 -5.26 -3.10 41.14
CA HIS A 100 -5.24 -4.18 42.12
C HIS A 100 -3.92 -4.18 42.92
N VAL A 101 -2.78 -4.08 42.22
CA VAL A 101 -1.45 -4.03 42.86
C VAL A 101 -1.33 -2.82 43.79
N LEU A 102 -1.87 -1.67 43.40
CA LEU A 102 -1.88 -0.48 44.27
C LEU A 102 -2.70 -0.71 45.55
N ALA A 103 -3.84 -1.39 45.45
CA ALA A 103 -4.67 -1.71 46.61
C ALA A 103 -3.97 -2.69 47.56
N GLU A 104 -3.33 -3.74 47.03
CA GLU A 104 -2.55 -4.70 47.84
C GLU A 104 -1.35 -4.03 48.52
N ALA A 105 -0.70 -3.08 47.85
CA ALA A 105 0.39 -2.31 48.43
C ALA A 105 -0.08 -1.44 49.61
N ASP A 106 -1.25 -0.81 49.50
CA ASP A 106 -1.87 -0.02 50.57
C ASP A 106 -2.25 -0.88 51.78
N GLU A 107 -2.80 -2.08 51.54
CA GLU A 107 -3.10 -3.06 52.60
C GLU A 107 -1.83 -3.54 53.32
N THR A 108 -0.75 -3.75 52.55
CA THR A 108 0.56 -4.14 53.09
C THR A 108 1.15 -3.04 53.96
N ASP A 109 1.07 -1.77 53.54
CA ASP A 109 1.52 -0.61 54.32
C ASP A 109 0.73 -0.48 55.64
N GLY A 110 -0.60 -0.62 55.57
CA GLY A 110 -1.46 -0.65 56.75
C GLY A 110 -1.11 -1.78 57.73
N SER A 111 -0.83 -2.98 57.22
CA SER A 111 -0.40 -4.13 58.02
C SER A 111 0.96 -3.92 58.67
N ALA A 112 1.90 -3.28 57.95
CA ALA A 112 3.22 -2.93 58.48
C ALA A 112 3.11 -1.91 59.62
N LEU A 113 2.23 -0.91 59.50
CA LEU A 113 1.94 0.05 60.56
C LEU A 113 1.35 -0.61 61.81
N GLN A 114 0.39 -1.53 61.63
CA GLN A 114 -0.17 -2.30 62.74
C GLN A 114 0.89 -3.16 63.43
N LEU A 115 1.77 -3.81 62.66
CA LEU A 115 2.87 -4.58 63.20
C LEU A 115 3.84 -3.70 64.01
N ALA A 116 4.18 -2.51 63.50
CA ALA A 116 5.03 -1.56 64.22
C ALA A 116 4.40 -1.16 65.58
N GLN A 117 3.10 -0.84 65.59
CA GLN A 117 2.38 -0.53 66.84
C GLN A 117 2.37 -1.70 67.82
N ALA A 118 2.18 -2.93 67.34
CA ALA A 118 2.22 -4.12 68.18
C ALA A 118 3.62 -4.36 68.78
N VAL A 119 4.69 -4.10 68.02
CA VAL A 119 6.07 -4.18 68.50
C VAL A 119 6.33 -3.13 69.59
N ASP A 120 5.88 -1.88 69.39
CA ASP A 120 6.02 -0.82 70.40
C ASP A 120 5.30 -1.19 71.71
N ALA A 121 4.07 -1.71 71.63
CA ALA A 121 3.31 -2.16 72.80
C ALA A 121 4.01 -3.33 73.52
N LEU A 122 4.60 -4.28 72.79
CA LEU A 122 5.37 -5.38 73.37
C LEU A 122 6.63 -4.89 74.08
N LEU A 123 7.31 -3.87 73.55
CA LEU A 123 8.47 -3.26 74.19
C LEU A 123 8.10 -2.56 75.49
N GLU A 124 6.97 -1.83 75.51
CA GLU A 124 6.43 -1.21 76.72
C GLU A 124 6.09 -2.26 77.78
N GLN A 125 5.36 -3.31 77.41
CA GLN A 125 4.99 -4.40 78.31
C GLN A 125 6.22 -5.12 78.87
N SER A 126 7.24 -5.36 78.04
CA SER A 126 8.51 -5.96 78.46
C SER A 126 9.26 -5.08 79.47
N SER A 127 9.23 -3.75 79.28
CA SER A 127 9.81 -2.77 80.22
C SER A 127 9.10 -2.80 81.57
N VAL A 128 7.76 -2.86 81.57
CA VAL A 128 6.96 -2.98 82.79
C VAL A 128 7.30 -4.26 83.55
N VAL A 129 7.30 -5.42 82.87
CA VAL A 129 7.65 -6.71 83.49
C VAL A 129 9.06 -6.68 84.07
N ARG A 130 10.02 -6.08 83.36
CA ARG A 130 11.38 -5.91 83.88
C ARG A 130 11.41 -5.06 85.15
N SER A 131 10.69 -3.94 85.18
CA SER A 131 10.62 -3.05 86.34
C SER A 131 9.96 -3.75 87.55
N GLU A 132 8.90 -4.53 87.33
CA GLU A 132 8.23 -5.31 88.38
C GLU A 132 9.16 -6.40 88.95
N LEU A 133 9.90 -7.10 88.10
CA LEU A 133 10.90 -8.08 88.53
C LEU A 133 12.01 -7.43 89.36
N ASP A 134 12.54 -6.29 88.92
CA ASP A 134 13.56 -5.54 89.67
C ASP A 134 13.04 -5.11 91.05
N ALA A 135 11.80 -4.61 91.13
CA ALA A 135 11.15 -4.22 92.38
C ALA A 135 10.93 -5.42 93.31
N PHE A 136 10.48 -6.56 92.78
CA PHE A 136 10.31 -7.80 93.53
C PHE A 136 11.63 -8.28 94.15
N PHE A 137 12.74 -8.25 93.38
CA PHE A 137 14.06 -8.60 93.90
C PHE A 137 14.56 -7.65 94.99
N VAL A 138 14.24 -6.35 94.89
CA VAL A 138 14.58 -5.38 95.95
C VAL A 138 13.80 -5.68 97.23
N GLN A 139 12.49 -5.95 97.13
CA GLN A 139 11.68 -6.32 98.30
C GLN A 139 12.15 -7.63 98.94
N LEU A 140 12.50 -8.64 98.13
CA LEU A 140 13.00 -9.92 98.62
C LEU A 140 14.31 -9.80 99.39
N LYS A 141 15.20 -8.87 99.01
CA LYS A 141 16.47 -8.61 99.70
C LYS A 141 16.31 -7.79 100.99
N ALA A 142 15.18 -7.08 101.14
CA ALA A 142 14.87 -6.27 102.31
C ALA A 142 14.13 -7.06 103.41
N ALA A 143 13.59 -8.24 103.08
CA ALA A 143 12.99 -9.20 104.00
C ALA A 143 14.03 -10.18 104.55
#